data_AF-A0A662KCJ9-F1
#
_entry.id   AF-A0A662KCJ9-F1
#
_cell.length_a   1.000
_cell.length_b   1.000
_cell.length_c   1.000
_cell.angle_alpha   90.00
_cell.angle_beta   90.00
_cell.angle_gamma   90.00
#
_symmetry.space_group_name_H-M   'P 1'
#
loop_
_entity.id
_entity.type
_entity.pdbx_description
1 polymer ?
#
loop_
_entity_poly.entity_id
_entity_poly.type
_entity_poly.pdbx_seq_one_letter_code
_entity_poly.pdbx_strand_id
1 'polypeptide(L)'
;MPEDNKLHRTDILLIAESMGRARVIEDIKEPRLEREVEIRSLWEHLMTSVKPPFSFTVIDFNGFLNGIKEMYERLEVAFRFGDRVIWKKIWHERPHECRDKGDWGFVEKRSRELGVSDVKDLEIVPWESIIDDFIKELQKKAGLKEDNGIKKKVEVMASFMNPLGEREDIKLDDLLRRPAWKNILRDARVWLHEEEVPYAFVLEIVEPKMSVECDPEEPIKVTIKIDARDYPYPVKVTVTIEKAKRTSHTNPDSSQSQEVPKGASRTLVFEIKAPSEPGEYVIRVRAVGKGDPKEVSDASEISLIVRGEVPEEIEIPACRLKELLESDFSDIELVEVTVDKSIELDGIIQFISAREIATKFSKAELNKMLLKRRVSDEKVAILRLSGEFPDLDSVRRAFGPLLKWGEQIEEIKLSIEISNLRGLDDVKKAADIFERYDVKTSILKLKVYRRVGGPQP
;
A
#
# COMPACT_ATOMS: atom_id res chain seq x y z
N MET A 1 -0.15 31.28 -31.87
CA MET A 1 -1.07 31.47 -30.73
C MET A 1 -0.23 32.00 -29.57
N PRO A 2 -0.70 33.00 -28.80
CA PRO A 2 0.05 33.53 -27.66
C PRO A 2 0.25 32.42 -26.61
N GLU A 3 1.36 32.45 -25.88
CA GLU A 3 1.71 31.44 -24.85
C GLU A 3 0.77 31.47 -23.63
N ASP A 4 -0.03 32.53 -23.47
CA ASP A 4 -0.80 32.83 -22.24
C ASP A 4 -2.13 32.06 -22.06
N ASN A 5 -2.53 31.17 -22.98
CA ASN A 5 -3.82 30.44 -22.90
C ASN A 5 -3.73 29.01 -22.33
N LYS A 6 -2.62 28.66 -21.66
CA LYS A 6 -2.39 27.30 -21.16
C LYS A 6 -2.41 27.27 -19.64
N LEU A 7 -3.02 26.22 -19.09
CA LEU A 7 -2.86 25.90 -17.67
C LEU A 7 -1.58 25.10 -17.48
N HIS A 8 -0.92 25.37 -16.37
CA HIS A 8 0.20 24.59 -15.88
C HIS A 8 -0.27 23.51 -14.92
N ARG A 9 0.59 22.53 -14.67
CA ARG A 9 0.39 21.50 -13.64
C ARG A 9 -0.15 22.05 -12.32
N THR A 10 0.42 23.16 -11.83
CA THR A 10 0.05 23.76 -10.53
C THR A 10 -1.39 24.25 -10.52
N ASP A 11 -1.88 24.78 -11.64
CA ASP A 11 -3.25 25.27 -11.75
C ASP A 11 -4.25 24.11 -11.70
N ILE A 12 -3.95 23.01 -12.40
CA ILE A 12 -4.77 21.79 -12.38
C ILE A 12 -4.85 21.22 -10.95
N LEU A 13 -3.73 21.22 -10.23
CA LEU A 13 -3.68 20.72 -8.86
C LEU A 13 -4.42 21.62 -7.87
N LEU A 14 -4.40 22.94 -8.03
CA LEU A 14 -5.22 23.86 -7.22
C LEU A 14 -6.71 23.65 -7.45
N ILE A 15 -7.12 23.42 -8.70
CA ILE A 15 -8.51 23.07 -9.03
C ILE A 15 -8.88 21.74 -8.36
N ALA A 16 -8.03 20.72 -8.48
CA ALA A 16 -8.25 19.43 -7.82
C ALA A 16 -8.29 19.54 -6.27
N GLU A 17 -7.49 20.42 -5.67
CA GLU A 17 -7.48 20.68 -4.22
C GLU A 17 -8.81 21.29 -3.77
N SER A 18 -9.35 22.26 -4.52
CA SER A 18 -10.67 22.83 -4.23
C SER A 18 -11.82 21.81 -4.29
N MET A 19 -11.60 20.70 -5.00
CA MET A 19 -12.51 19.55 -5.08
C MET A 19 -12.22 18.46 -4.03
N GLY A 20 -11.24 18.67 -3.15
CA GLY A 20 -10.80 17.69 -2.15
C GLY A 20 -10.09 16.47 -2.74
N ARG A 21 -9.51 16.58 -3.95
CA ARG A 21 -8.82 15.49 -4.67
C ARG A 21 -7.30 15.62 -4.64
N ALA A 22 -6.78 16.80 -4.32
CA ALA A 22 -5.36 17.07 -4.12
C ALA A 22 -5.09 17.72 -2.76
N ARG A 23 -3.84 17.63 -2.29
CA ARG A 23 -3.35 18.32 -1.09
C ARG A 23 -1.93 18.81 -1.28
N VAL A 24 -1.55 19.85 -0.55
CA VAL A 24 -0.15 20.25 -0.40
C VAL A 24 0.54 19.32 0.58
N ILE A 25 1.61 18.65 0.14
CA ILE A 25 2.44 17.83 1.02
C ILE A 25 3.38 18.76 1.78
N GLU A 26 3.24 18.80 3.12
CA GLU A 26 3.96 19.76 3.99
C GLU A 26 5.49 19.69 3.81
N ASP A 27 6.04 18.49 3.62
CA ASP A 27 7.49 18.26 3.51
C ASP A 27 8.13 18.82 2.24
N ILE A 28 7.38 18.86 1.13
CA ILE A 28 7.89 19.29 -0.19
C ILE A 28 7.22 20.58 -0.68
N LYS A 29 6.21 21.09 0.04
CA LYS A 29 5.41 22.28 -0.31
C LYS A 29 4.87 22.29 -1.74
N GLU A 30 4.67 21.11 -2.31
CA GLU A 30 4.09 20.95 -3.64
C GLU A 30 2.70 20.32 -3.53
N PRO A 31 1.70 20.83 -4.29
CA PRO A 31 0.40 20.20 -4.36
C PRO A 31 0.52 18.87 -5.12
N ARG A 32 -0.28 17.89 -4.71
CA ARG A 32 -0.27 16.55 -5.27
C ARG A 32 -1.67 15.95 -5.29
N LEU A 33 -2.00 15.25 -6.38
CA LEU A 33 -3.21 14.47 -6.47
C LEU A 33 -3.14 13.25 -5.52
N GLU A 34 -4.12 13.10 -4.63
CA GLU A 34 -4.22 11.96 -3.70
C GLU A 34 -5.32 10.98 -4.12
N ARG A 35 -6.32 11.46 -4.87
CA ARG A 35 -7.49 10.68 -5.28
C ARG A 35 -7.71 10.83 -6.76
N GLU A 36 -8.32 9.81 -7.35
CA GLU A 36 -8.75 9.89 -8.74
C GLU A 36 -9.73 11.04 -8.97
N VAL A 37 -9.67 11.60 -10.17
CA VAL A 37 -10.54 12.69 -10.59
C VAL A 37 -10.83 12.58 -12.08
N GLU A 38 -12.11 12.65 -12.43
CA GLU A 38 -12.53 12.71 -13.83
C GLU A 38 -12.08 14.02 -14.47
N ILE A 39 -11.52 13.94 -15.67
CA ILE A 39 -11.11 15.12 -16.44
C ILE A 39 -12.29 16.06 -16.68
N ARG A 40 -13.47 15.50 -16.94
CA ARG A 40 -14.70 16.27 -17.13
C ARG A 40 -15.09 17.05 -15.88
N SER A 41 -15.02 16.41 -14.72
CA SER A 41 -15.35 17.05 -13.44
C SER A 41 -14.39 18.20 -13.13
N LEU A 42 -13.09 18.05 -13.43
CA LEU A 42 -12.11 19.16 -13.34
C LEU A 42 -12.45 20.31 -14.30
N TRP A 43 -12.77 20.00 -15.55
CA TRP A 43 -13.12 20.99 -16.56
C TRP A 43 -14.40 21.74 -16.21
N GLU A 44 -15.45 21.04 -15.78
CA GLU A 44 -16.70 21.66 -15.35
C GLU A 44 -16.46 22.57 -14.14
N HIS A 45 -15.68 22.12 -13.16
CA HIS A 45 -15.36 22.93 -11.98
C HIS A 45 -14.60 24.20 -12.33
N LEU A 46 -13.61 24.12 -13.23
CA LEU A 46 -12.90 25.29 -13.77
C LEU A 46 -13.87 26.31 -14.37
N MET A 47 -14.86 25.84 -15.14
CA MET A 47 -15.82 26.69 -15.84
C MET A 47 -16.89 27.28 -14.93
N THR A 48 -17.28 26.60 -13.84
CA THR A 48 -18.43 27.01 -13.01
C THR A 48 -18.07 27.64 -11.67
N SER A 49 -16.95 27.24 -11.07
CA SER A 49 -16.72 27.45 -9.63
C SER A 49 -15.58 28.41 -9.32
N VAL A 50 -14.71 28.67 -10.29
CA VAL A 50 -13.51 29.49 -10.07
C VAL A 50 -13.83 30.97 -10.28
N LYS A 51 -14.24 31.67 -9.20
CA LYS A 51 -14.19 33.14 -9.12
C LYS A 51 -12.71 33.61 -9.19
N PRO A 52 -12.42 34.80 -9.75
CA PRO A 52 -11.21 35.06 -10.52
C PRO A 52 -9.93 35.08 -9.69
N PRO A 53 -8.86 34.46 -10.24
CA PRO A 53 -7.89 35.23 -11.04
C PRO A 53 -7.88 34.90 -12.55
N PHE A 54 -8.62 33.90 -13.02
CA PHE A 54 -8.61 33.48 -14.44
C PHE A 54 -9.43 34.39 -15.40
N SER A 55 -10.02 35.49 -14.91
CA SER A 55 -11.03 36.30 -15.62
C SER A 55 -10.57 37.10 -16.84
N PHE A 56 -9.34 36.90 -17.33
CA PHE A 56 -8.86 37.61 -18.53
C PHE A 56 -8.27 36.68 -19.59
N THR A 57 -8.19 35.38 -19.34
CA THR A 57 -7.61 34.41 -20.26
C THR A 57 -8.68 33.43 -20.75
N VAL A 58 -8.93 33.43 -22.05
CA VAL A 58 -9.78 32.42 -22.68
C VAL A 58 -8.98 31.10 -22.74
N ILE A 59 -9.15 30.25 -21.73
CA ILE A 59 -8.57 28.90 -21.69
C ILE A 59 -9.51 27.98 -22.46
N ASP A 60 -9.04 27.45 -23.59
CA ASP A 60 -9.73 26.39 -24.29
C ASP A 60 -9.39 25.02 -23.69
N PHE A 61 -10.11 23.97 -24.11
CA PHE A 61 -9.90 22.63 -23.59
C PHE A 61 -8.47 22.11 -23.83
N ASN A 62 -7.82 22.53 -24.93
CA ASN A 62 -6.43 22.15 -25.21
C ASN A 62 -5.44 22.83 -24.26
N GLY A 63 -5.70 24.09 -23.90
CA GLY A 63 -4.97 24.84 -22.88
C GLY A 63 -5.08 24.19 -21.50
N PHE A 64 -6.25 23.66 -21.15
CA PHE A 64 -6.47 22.88 -19.94
C PHE A 64 -5.74 21.53 -19.95
N LEU A 65 -5.80 20.79 -21.07
CA LEU A 65 -5.09 19.52 -21.22
C LEU A 65 -3.56 19.67 -21.12
N ASN A 66 -3.00 20.86 -21.33
CA ASN A 66 -1.57 21.10 -21.17
C ASN A 66 -1.09 20.86 -19.73
N GLY A 67 -1.82 21.31 -18.72
CA GLY A 67 -1.44 21.08 -17.32
C GLY A 67 -1.52 19.60 -16.93
N ILE A 68 -2.52 18.90 -17.47
CA ILE A 68 -2.68 17.45 -17.33
C ILE A 68 -1.52 16.71 -18.01
N LYS A 69 -1.14 17.15 -19.22
CA LYS A 69 0.02 16.64 -19.95
C LYS A 69 1.29 16.81 -19.13
N GLU A 70 1.53 17.98 -18.53
CA GLU A 70 2.70 18.21 -17.67
C GLU A 70 2.74 17.24 -16.48
N MET A 71 1.60 16.98 -15.83
CA MET A 71 1.50 15.99 -14.75
C MET A 71 1.84 14.57 -15.24
N TYR A 72 1.30 14.18 -16.40
CA TYR A 72 1.55 12.87 -17.00
C TYR A 72 3.00 12.70 -17.48
N GLU A 73 3.59 13.72 -18.12
CA GLU A 73 4.98 13.68 -18.59
C GLU A 73 6.00 13.66 -17.44
N ARG A 74 5.59 14.06 -16.23
CA ARG A 74 6.33 13.88 -14.98
C ARG A 74 6.06 12.53 -14.30
N LEU A 75 5.17 11.71 -14.87
CA LEU A 75 4.75 10.39 -14.38
C LEU A 75 4.13 10.44 -12.98
N GLU A 76 3.57 11.59 -12.61
CA GLU A 76 2.87 11.79 -11.33
C GLU A 76 1.44 11.26 -11.37
N VAL A 77 0.90 11.07 -12.56
CA VAL A 77 -0.44 10.54 -12.78
C VAL A 77 -0.44 9.54 -13.92
N ALA A 78 -1.45 8.69 -13.91
CA ALA A 78 -1.82 7.83 -15.00
C ALA A 78 -3.25 8.11 -15.42
N PHE A 79 -3.67 7.49 -16.51
CA PHE A 79 -5.03 7.57 -17.01
C PHE A 79 -5.72 6.22 -16.88
N ARG A 80 -6.93 6.23 -16.32
CA ARG A 80 -7.81 5.07 -16.33
C ARG A 80 -8.94 5.29 -17.33
N PHE A 81 -9.20 4.25 -18.12
CA PHE A 81 -10.26 4.17 -19.11
C PHE A 81 -10.99 2.83 -18.92
N GLY A 82 -12.09 2.83 -18.16
CA GLY A 82 -12.72 1.58 -17.69
C GLY A 82 -11.70 0.70 -16.96
N ASP A 83 -11.54 -0.55 -17.39
CA ASP A 83 -10.61 -1.50 -16.77
C ASP A 83 -9.13 -1.33 -17.20
N ARG A 84 -8.84 -0.36 -18.09
CA ARG A 84 -7.48 -0.16 -18.62
C ARG A 84 -6.80 1.02 -17.97
N VAL A 85 -5.51 0.86 -17.66
CA VAL A 85 -4.66 1.91 -17.10
C VAL A 85 -3.48 2.19 -18.05
N ILE A 86 -3.21 3.48 -18.30
CA ILE A 86 -2.10 3.96 -19.13
C ILE A 86 -1.21 4.85 -18.27
N TRP A 87 0.03 4.43 -18.03
CA TRP A 87 1.01 5.20 -17.26
C TRP A 87 2.31 5.41 -18.02
N LYS A 88 3.03 4.32 -18.32
CA LYS A 88 4.36 4.38 -18.93
C LYS A 88 4.42 3.61 -20.23
N LYS A 89 5.39 3.97 -21.07
CA LYS A 89 5.69 3.22 -22.29
C LYS A 89 6.60 2.05 -21.96
N ILE A 90 6.26 0.87 -22.47
CA ILE A 90 7.11 -0.31 -22.43
C ILE A 90 7.81 -0.42 -23.78
N TRP A 91 9.14 -0.34 -23.78
CA TRP A 91 9.93 -0.41 -24.99
C TRP A 91 10.26 -1.86 -25.34
N HIS A 92 10.41 -2.17 -26.63
CA HIS A 92 10.78 -3.51 -27.11
C HIS A 92 12.29 -3.66 -27.35
N GLU A 93 13.06 -2.63 -26.98
CA GLU A 93 14.51 -2.57 -27.12
C GLU A 93 15.09 -1.65 -26.05
N ARG A 94 16.41 -1.78 -25.80
CA ARG A 94 17.11 -0.98 -24.81
C ARG A 94 17.03 0.50 -25.21
N PRO A 95 16.38 1.36 -24.40
CA PRO A 95 16.19 2.75 -24.76
C PRO A 95 17.51 3.52 -24.70
N HIS A 96 17.70 4.50 -25.59
CA HIS A 96 18.90 5.35 -25.57
C HIS A 96 18.98 6.24 -24.32
N GLU A 97 17.84 6.78 -23.89
CA GLU A 97 17.73 7.62 -22.70
C GLU A 97 17.21 6.80 -21.50
N CYS A 98 17.51 7.26 -20.29
CA CYS A 98 17.11 6.58 -19.05
C CYS A 98 15.85 7.17 -18.40
N ARG A 99 15.43 8.38 -18.81
CA ARG A 99 14.28 9.09 -18.22
C ARG A 99 13.04 8.90 -19.08
N ASP A 100 11.98 8.40 -18.47
CA ASP A 100 10.67 8.26 -19.12
C ASP A 100 9.85 9.56 -18.97
N LYS A 101 8.98 9.82 -19.95
CA LYS A 101 8.00 10.92 -19.97
C LYS A 101 6.59 10.44 -20.36
N GLY A 102 6.36 9.13 -20.35
CA GLY A 102 5.12 8.55 -20.85
C GLY A 102 4.97 8.72 -22.37
N ASP A 103 3.84 8.26 -22.91
CA ASP A 103 3.47 8.42 -24.32
C ASP A 103 2.21 9.27 -24.43
N TRP A 104 2.37 10.59 -24.29
CA TRP A 104 1.23 11.52 -24.39
C TRP A 104 0.54 11.41 -25.76
N GLY A 105 1.29 11.15 -26.82
CA GLY A 105 0.74 10.96 -28.16
C GLY A 105 -0.23 9.78 -28.21
N PHE A 106 0.11 8.67 -27.53
CA PHE A 106 -0.79 7.54 -27.36
C PHE A 106 -2.04 7.90 -26.55
N VAL A 107 -1.89 8.59 -25.41
CA VAL A 107 -3.03 9.06 -24.59
C VAL A 107 -3.96 9.95 -25.41
N GLU A 108 -3.41 10.96 -26.09
CA GLU A 108 -4.17 11.90 -26.91
C GLU A 108 -4.89 11.20 -28.07
N LYS A 109 -4.20 10.31 -28.78
CA LYS A 109 -4.80 9.51 -29.86
C LYS A 109 -5.96 8.66 -29.32
N ARG A 110 -5.76 7.99 -28.18
CA ARG A 110 -6.76 7.12 -27.58
C ARG A 110 -7.98 7.88 -27.09
N SER A 111 -7.79 9.04 -26.46
CA SER A 111 -8.88 9.94 -26.05
C SER A 111 -9.70 10.45 -27.25
N ARG A 112 -9.05 10.71 -28.40
CA ARG A 112 -9.74 11.12 -29.63
C ARG A 112 -10.52 9.98 -30.30
N GLU A 113 -9.98 8.76 -30.29
CA GLU A 113 -10.66 7.57 -30.83
C GLU A 113 -11.96 7.23 -30.09
N LEU A 114 -12.02 7.54 -28.78
CA LEU A 114 -13.19 7.32 -27.94
C LEU A 114 -14.27 8.42 -28.12
N GLY A 115 -13.91 9.59 -28.67
CA GLY A 115 -14.85 10.69 -28.95
C GLY A 115 -15.06 11.62 -27.75
N VAL A 116 -15.40 12.88 -28.05
CA VAL A 116 -15.51 13.98 -27.06
C VAL A 116 -16.64 13.77 -26.04
N SER A 117 -17.64 12.92 -26.34
CA SER A 117 -18.70 12.52 -25.42
C SER A 117 -18.23 11.55 -24.33
N ASP A 118 -17.08 10.89 -24.51
CA ASP A 118 -16.57 9.78 -23.70
C ASP A 118 -15.39 10.19 -22.78
N VAL A 119 -15.02 11.48 -22.79
CA VAL A 119 -14.19 12.11 -21.73
C VAL A 119 -14.87 11.99 -20.35
N LYS A 120 -16.15 11.58 -20.32
CA LYS A 120 -16.92 11.25 -19.12
C LYS A 120 -16.30 10.12 -18.28
N ASP A 121 -15.58 9.19 -18.90
CA ASP A 121 -15.05 8.00 -18.21
C ASP A 121 -13.52 8.01 -18.12
N LEU A 122 -12.90 9.16 -18.42
CA LEU A 122 -11.45 9.33 -18.34
C LEU A 122 -11.06 9.93 -17.00
N GLU A 123 -10.43 9.10 -16.17
CA GLU A 123 -9.94 9.46 -14.85
C GLU A 123 -8.44 9.71 -14.87
N ILE A 124 -8.03 10.78 -14.19
CA ILE A 124 -6.65 10.98 -13.78
C ILE A 124 -6.47 10.29 -12.43
N VAL A 125 -5.52 9.37 -12.33
CA VAL A 125 -5.26 8.59 -11.11
C VAL A 125 -3.83 8.82 -10.63
N PRO A 126 -3.59 8.92 -9.31
CA PRO A 126 -2.22 9.04 -8.79
C PRO A 126 -1.44 7.76 -9.09
N TRP A 127 -0.18 7.88 -9.55
CA TRP A 127 0.62 6.71 -9.93
C TRP A 127 0.85 5.72 -8.79
N GLU A 128 0.86 6.18 -7.53
CA GLU A 128 0.93 5.29 -6.36
C GLU A 128 -0.18 4.24 -6.35
N SER A 129 -1.37 4.58 -6.84
CA SER A 129 -2.53 3.70 -6.82
C SER A 129 -2.48 2.58 -7.86
N ILE A 130 -1.61 2.69 -8.87
CA ILE A 130 -1.55 1.77 -10.01
C ILE A 130 -0.23 1.02 -10.16
N ILE A 131 0.81 1.41 -9.41
CA ILE A 131 2.16 0.87 -9.60
C ILE A 131 2.24 -0.63 -9.39
N ASP A 132 1.50 -1.17 -8.42
CA ASP A 132 1.52 -2.60 -8.10
C ASP A 132 0.85 -3.42 -9.22
N ASP A 133 -0.23 -2.89 -9.82
CA ASP A 133 -0.88 -3.54 -10.97
C ASP A 133 -0.03 -3.45 -12.24
N PHE A 134 0.66 -2.32 -12.44
CA PHE A 134 1.63 -2.19 -13.52
C PHE A 134 2.76 -3.21 -13.39
N ILE A 135 3.27 -3.47 -12.19
CA ILE A 135 4.28 -4.52 -11.95
C ILE A 135 3.74 -5.90 -12.32
N LYS A 136 2.51 -6.24 -11.88
CA LYS A 136 1.89 -7.51 -12.26
C LYS A 136 1.80 -7.66 -13.79
N GLU A 137 1.46 -6.59 -14.50
CA GLU A 137 1.44 -6.59 -15.96
C GLU A 137 2.84 -6.85 -16.56
N LEU A 138 3.87 -6.20 -16.01
CA LEU A 138 5.25 -6.41 -16.44
C LEU A 138 5.72 -7.85 -16.18
N GLN A 139 5.45 -8.39 -15.00
CA GLN A 139 5.82 -9.76 -14.64
C GLN A 139 5.16 -10.79 -15.56
N LYS A 140 3.90 -10.57 -15.98
CA LYS A 140 3.23 -11.39 -17.00
C LYS A 140 3.89 -11.33 -18.38
N LYS A 141 4.65 -10.27 -18.68
CA LYS A 141 5.39 -10.16 -19.94
C LYS A 141 6.73 -10.88 -19.90
N ALA A 142 7.31 -11.10 -18.72
CA ALA A 142 8.56 -11.85 -18.55
C ALA A 142 8.33 -13.36 -18.73
N GLY A 143 9.42 -14.10 -18.96
CA GLY A 143 9.42 -15.57 -19.05
C GLY A 143 9.71 -16.08 -20.46
N LEU A 144 9.46 -17.37 -20.66
CA LEU A 144 9.68 -18.03 -21.95
C LEU A 144 8.44 -17.91 -22.83
N LYS A 145 8.63 -17.44 -24.05
CA LYS A 145 7.57 -17.28 -25.06
C LYS A 145 7.97 -17.95 -26.36
N GLU A 146 6.97 -18.34 -27.14
CA GLU A 146 7.15 -18.89 -28.47
C GLU A 146 6.41 -18.02 -29.49
N ASP A 147 7.15 -17.38 -30.38
CA ASP A 147 6.60 -16.57 -31.48
C ASP A 147 7.04 -17.19 -32.80
N ASN A 148 6.07 -17.61 -33.64
CA ASN A 148 6.32 -18.22 -34.95
C ASN A 148 7.29 -19.43 -34.91
N GLY A 149 7.25 -20.24 -33.83
CA GLY A 149 8.13 -21.40 -33.63
C GLY A 149 9.53 -21.05 -33.11
N ILE A 150 9.83 -19.77 -32.88
CA ILE A 150 11.09 -19.30 -32.29
C ILE A 150 10.86 -19.07 -30.79
N LYS A 151 11.61 -19.80 -29.96
CA LYS A 151 11.56 -19.67 -28.50
C LYS A 151 12.43 -18.48 -28.06
N LYS A 152 11.84 -17.58 -27.28
CA LYS A 152 12.48 -16.38 -26.76
C LYS A 152 12.37 -16.33 -25.25
N LYS A 153 13.46 -15.96 -24.59
CA LYS A 153 13.46 -15.54 -23.19
C LYS A 153 13.21 -14.05 -23.15
N VAL A 154 12.12 -13.64 -22.50
CA VAL A 154 11.77 -12.23 -22.31
C VAL A 154 12.11 -11.84 -20.87
N GLU A 155 13.04 -10.92 -20.70
CA GLU A 155 13.37 -10.32 -19.41
C GLU A 155 12.87 -8.87 -19.39
N VAL A 156 12.22 -8.45 -18.29
CA VAL A 156 11.84 -7.05 -18.11
C VAL A 156 12.98 -6.32 -17.45
N MET A 157 13.45 -5.27 -18.12
CA MET A 157 14.58 -4.46 -17.71
C MET A 157 14.12 -3.04 -17.38
N ALA A 158 14.79 -2.42 -16.41
CA ALA A 158 14.64 -1.01 -16.07
C ALA A 158 15.97 -0.29 -16.27
N SER A 159 15.93 0.80 -17.03
CA SER A 159 17.07 1.68 -17.28
C SER A 159 16.88 3.01 -16.56
N PHE A 160 17.79 3.37 -15.66
CA PHE A 160 17.75 4.65 -14.92
C PHE A 160 19.15 5.23 -14.71
N MET A 161 19.22 6.46 -14.21
CA MET A 161 20.46 7.08 -13.76
C MET A 161 20.60 6.88 -12.26
N ASN A 162 21.71 6.29 -11.81
CA ASN A 162 21.99 6.11 -10.40
C ASN A 162 22.36 7.48 -9.74
N PRO A 163 22.47 7.56 -8.39
CA PRO A 163 22.83 8.81 -7.70
C PRO A 163 24.19 9.39 -8.09
N LEU A 164 25.07 8.61 -8.71
CA LEU A 164 26.38 9.05 -9.22
C LEU A 164 26.30 9.62 -10.65
N GLY A 165 25.11 9.61 -11.26
CA GLY A 165 24.91 10.06 -12.63
C GLY A 165 25.38 9.05 -13.68
N GLU A 166 25.49 7.77 -13.33
CA GLU A 166 25.80 6.69 -14.26
C GLU A 166 24.53 5.94 -14.65
N ARG A 167 24.47 5.48 -15.90
CA ARG A 167 23.38 4.63 -16.36
C ARG A 167 23.48 3.25 -15.73
N GLU A 168 22.37 2.78 -15.19
CA GLU A 168 22.21 1.42 -14.70
C GLU A 168 21.05 0.75 -15.42
N ASP A 169 21.28 -0.48 -15.88
CA ASP A 169 20.24 -1.35 -16.43
C ASP A 169 20.15 -2.60 -15.54
N ILE A 170 18.96 -2.84 -15.01
CA ILE A 170 18.73 -3.92 -14.04
C ILE A 170 17.45 -4.67 -14.38
N LYS A 171 17.39 -5.96 -14.02
CA LYS A 171 16.15 -6.74 -14.11
C LYS A 171 15.11 -6.18 -13.16
N LEU A 172 13.84 -6.22 -13.54
CA LEU A 172 12.73 -5.75 -12.71
C LEU A 172 12.78 -6.38 -11.31
N ASP A 173 12.97 -7.70 -11.22
CA ASP A 173 13.01 -8.41 -9.93
C ASP A 173 14.13 -7.94 -9.00
N ASP A 174 15.28 -7.52 -9.55
CA ASP A 174 16.39 -7.01 -8.76
C ASP A 174 16.15 -5.54 -8.38
N LEU A 175 15.47 -4.75 -9.22
CA LEU A 175 15.03 -3.39 -8.88
C LEU A 175 14.05 -3.40 -7.70
N LEU A 176 13.08 -4.31 -7.70
CA LEU A 176 12.06 -4.41 -6.65
C LEU A 176 12.64 -4.74 -5.26
N ARG A 177 13.87 -5.25 -5.19
CA ARG A 177 14.59 -5.50 -3.93
C ARG A 177 15.28 -4.25 -3.36
N ARG A 178 15.31 -3.14 -4.11
CA ARG A 178 15.99 -1.91 -3.68
C ARG A 178 15.09 -1.06 -2.79
N PRO A 179 15.67 -0.32 -1.82
CA PRO A 179 14.93 0.75 -1.15
C PRO A 179 14.49 1.80 -2.16
N ALA A 180 13.33 2.42 -1.93
CA ALA A 180 12.75 3.44 -2.81
C ALA A 180 12.54 3.00 -4.27
N TRP A 181 12.43 1.69 -4.55
CA TRP A 181 12.21 1.16 -5.89
C TRP A 181 11.02 1.81 -6.61
N LYS A 182 9.97 2.23 -5.90
CA LYS A 182 8.80 2.91 -6.46
C LYS A 182 9.21 4.20 -7.20
N ASN A 183 10.04 5.02 -6.57
CA ASN A 183 10.53 6.27 -7.15
C ASN A 183 11.51 6.01 -8.30
N ILE A 184 12.40 5.03 -8.14
CA ILE A 184 13.32 4.63 -9.21
C ILE A 184 12.52 4.14 -10.43
N LEU A 185 11.55 3.26 -10.22
CA LEU A 185 10.70 2.71 -11.29
C LEU A 185 9.84 3.78 -11.93
N ARG A 186 9.32 4.75 -11.18
CA ARG A 186 8.61 5.91 -11.74
C ARG A 186 9.46 6.65 -12.75
N ASP A 187 10.74 6.86 -12.49
CA ASP A 187 11.59 7.67 -13.37
C ASP A 187 12.31 6.84 -14.46
N ALA A 188 12.54 5.54 -14.21
CA ALA A 188 13.25 4.61 -15.10
C ALA A 188 12.49 4.32 -16.40
N ARG A 189 13.16 4.06 -17.52
CA ARG A 189 12.49 3.44 -18.68
C ARG A 189 12.40 1.93 -18.53
N VAL A 190 11.22 1.38 -18.81
CA VAL A 190 10.99 -0.07 -18.79
C VAL A 190 11.05 -0.62 -20.21
N TRP A 191 11.77 -1.72 -20.41
CA TRP A 191 11.92 -2.34 -21.72
C TRP A 191 11.99 -3.86 -21.62
N LEU A 192 11.66 -4.53 -22.72
CA LEU A 192 11.72 -5.97 -22.86
C LEU A 192 13.04 -6.35 -23.53
N HIS A 193 13.88 -7.10 -22.83
CA HIS A 193 15.03 -7.77 -23.42
C HIS A 193 14.61 -9.14 -23.93
N GLU A 194 14.55 -9.30 -25.25
CA GLU A 194 14.25 -10.57 -25.90
C GLU A 194 15.56 -11.23 -26.34
N GLU A 195 15.86 -12.41 -25.79
CA GLU A 195 16.95 -13.27 -26.27
C GLU A 195 16.36 -14.52 -26.91
N GLU A 196 16.73 -14.79 -28.17
CA GLU A 196 16.42 -16.09 -28.78
C GLU A 196 17.20 -17.19 -28.06
N VAL A 197 16.46 -18.19 -27.58
CA VAL A 197 17.06 -19.32 -26.90
C VAL A 197 17.00 -20.55 -27.81
N PRO A 198 18.16 -21.18 -28.10
CA PRO A 198 18.20 -22.35 -29.01
C PRO A 198 17.48 -23.56 -28.42
N TYR A 199 17.24 -23.56 -27.11
CA TYR A 199 16.53 -24.57 -26.36
C TYR A 199 15.79 -23.92 -25.19
N ALA A 200 14.61 -24.42 -24.85
CA ALA A 200 13.86 -23.97 -23.68
C ALA A 200 12.96 -25.11 -23.16
N PHE A 201 12.51 -24.97 -21.92
CA PHE A 201 11.44 -25.78 -21.35
C PHE A 201 10.26 -24.89 -20.99
N VAL A 202 9.04 -25.40 -21.12
CA VAL A 202 7.84 -24.65 -20.74
C VAL A 202 7.28 -25.22 -19.45
N LEU A 203 6.96 -24.36 -18.49
CA LEU A 203 6.24 -24.70 -17.27
C LEU A 203 4.75 -24.33 -17.42
N GLU A 204 3.88 -25.31 -17.21
CA GLU A 204 2.42 -25.10 -17.18
C GLU A 204 1.87 -25.64 -15.85
N ILE A 205 1.14 -24.82 -15.11
CA ILE A 205 0.36 -25.29 -13.95
C ILE A 205 -0.96 -25.85 -14.47
N VAL A 206 -1.15 -27.16 -14.35
CA VAL A 206 -2.37 -27.85 -14.78
C VAL A 206 -3.45 -27.70 -13.72
N GLU A 207 -3.07 -27.84 -12.45
CA GLU A 207 -3.92 -27.65 -11.28
C GLU A 207 -3.09 -27.06 -10.14
N PRO A 208 -3.62 -26.11 -9.36
CA PRO A 208 -4.90 -25.42 -9.55
C PRO A 208 -4.84 -24.35 -10.65
N LYS A 209 -5.93 -24.17 -11.41
CA LYS A 209 -6.00 -23.17 -12.51
C LYS A 209 -6.32 -21.75 -12.04
N MET A 210 -6.77 -21.61 -10.79
CA MET A 210 -7.24 -20.38 -10.18
C MET A 210 -6.81 -20.33 -8.71
N SER A 211 -7.18 -19.26 -8.01
CA SER A 211 -6.91 -19.12 -6.58
C SER A 211 -7.44 -20.31 -5.78
N VAL A 212 -6.66 -20.74 -4.80
CA VAL A 212 -7.03 -21.80 -3.84
C VAL A 212 -7.50 -21.14 -2.56
N GLU A 213 -8.61 -21.64 -2.01
CA GLU A 213 -9.07 -21.29 -0.67
C GLU A 213 -9.21 -22.58 0.14
N CYS A 214 -8.57 -22.64 1.30
CA CYS A 214 -8.49 -23.86 2.11
C CYS A 214 -8.43 -23.55 3.60
N ASP A 215 -8.63 -24.57 4.43
CA ASP A 215 -8.43 -24.50 5.87
C ASP A 215 -6.92 -24.61 6.22
N PRO A 216 -6.49 -24.15 7.40
CA PRO A 216 -5.12 -24.32 7.87
C PRO A 216 -4.68 -25.79 7.84
N GLU A 217 -3.42 -26.03 7.44
CA GLU A 217 -2.81 -27.37 7.32
C GLU A 217 -3.44 -28.32 6.29
N GLU A 218 -4.46 -27.88 5.54
CA GLU A 218 -5.10 -28.68 4.50
C GLU A 218 -4.10 -29.02 3.37
N PRO A 219 -4.07 -30.26 2.88
CA PRO A 219 -3.18 -30.63 1.78
C PRO A 219 -3.64 -30.01 0.46
N ILE A 220 -2.74 -29.29 -0.20
CA ILE A 220 -2.93 -28.66 -1.50
C ILE A 220 -2.15 -29.48 -2.54
N LYS A 221 -2.87 -29.93 -3.56
CA LYS A 221 -2.27 -30.62 -4.71
C LYS A 221 -1.94 -29.64 -5.81
N VAL A 222 -0.66 -29.60 -6.21
CA VAL A 222 -0.16 -28.79 -7.33
C VAL A 222 0.34 -29.72 -8.43
N THR A 223 -0.37 -29.75 -9.55
CA THR A 223 -0.03 -30.53 -10.74
C THR A 223 0.60 -29.62 -11.79
N ILE A 224 1.84 -29.92 -12.18
CA ILE A 224 2.61 -29.12 -13.14
C ILE A 224 2.99 -30.00 -14.32
N LYS A 225 2.91 -29.45 -15.53
CA LYS A 225 3.44 -30.08 -16.74
C LYS A 225 4.68 -29.30 -17.18
N ILE A 226 5.77 -30.04 -17.35
CA ILE A 226 7.02 -29.52 -17.92
C ILE A 226 7.17 -30.14 -19.30
N ASP A 227 7.35 -29.31 -20.32
CA ASP A 227 7.82 -29.76 -21.64
C ASP A 227 9.27 -29.33 -21.84
N ALA A 228 10.21 -30.27 -21.68
CA ALA A 228 11.64 -30.06 -21.85
C ALA A 228 12.24 -30.95 -22.95
N ARG A 229 11.43 -31.36 -23.95
CA ARG A 229 11.87 -32.26 -25.04
C ARG A 229 13.08 -31.74 -25.82
N ASP A 230 13.11 -30.43 -26.05
CA ASP A 230 14.19 -29.77 -26.79
C ASP A 230 15.27 -29.19 -25.86
N TYR A 231 15.19 -29.47 -24.56
CA TYR A 231 16.04 -28.85 -23.55
C TYR A 231 17.21 -29.79 -23.15
N PRO A 232 18.48 -29.37 -23.33
CA PRO A 232 19.64 -30.25 -23.20
C PRO A 232 20.09 -30.49 -21.74
N TYR A 233 19.53 -29.76 -20.78
CA TYR A 233 19.86 -29.88 -19.36
C TYR A 233 18.70 -30.48 -18.55
N PRO A 234 18.95 -31.12 -17.39
CA PRO A 234 17.88 -31.47 -16.46
C PRO A 234 17.20 -30.21 -15.91
N VAL A 235 15.90 -30.31 -15.59
CA VAL A 235 15.14 -29.19 -15.02
C VAL A 235 14.78 -29.50 -13.57
N LYS A 236 15.14 -28.63 -12.63
CA LYS A 236 14.68 -28.70 -11.24
C LYS A 236 13.43 -27.83 -11.08
N VAL A 237 12.32 -28.44 -10.70
CA VAL A 237 11.06 -27.76 -10.38
C VAL A 237 10.92 -27.69 -8.87
N THR A 238 10.62 -26.50 -8.35
CA THR A 238 10.43 -26.22 -6.93
C THR A 238 9.09 -25.54 -6.73
N VAL A 239 8.32 -26.00 -5.75
CA VAL A 239 7.06 -25.36 -5.32
C VAL A 239 7.27 -24.82 -3.91
N THR A 240 6.94 -23.56 -3.68
CA THR A 240 7.01 -22.90 -2.38
C THR A 240 5.72 -22.19 -2.02
N ILE A 241 5.43 -22.06 -0.72
CA ILE A 241 4.37 -21.19 -0.20
C ILE A 241 5.02 -20.02 0.55
N GLU A 242 4.62 -18.81 0.22
CA GLU A 242 5.12 -17.56 0.83
C GLU A 242 3.95 -16.62 1.17
N LYS A 243 4.09 -15.79 2.22
CA LYS A 243 3.04 -14.84 2.64
C LYS A 243 2.98 -13.63 1.70
N ALA A 244 1.80 -13.29 1.16
CA ALA A 244 1.64 -12.34 0.05
C ALA A 244 2.12 -10.91 0.38
N LYS A 245 1.98 -10.47 1.63
CA LYS A 245 2.32 -9.10 2.08
C LYS A 245 3.72 -8.94 2.70
N ARG A 246 4.54 -9.99 2.80
CA ARG A 246 5.88 -9.90 3.41
C ARG A 246 6.97 -9.79 2.35
N THR A 247 7.66 -8.66 2.31
CA THR A 247 8.88 -8.50 1.50
C THR A 247 10.00 -9.40 2.01
N SER A 248 10.63 -10.11 1.06
CA SER A 248 11.87 -10.91 1.07
C SER A 248 12.53 -11.25 2.41
N HIS A 249 12.87 -12.54 2.57
CA HIS A 249 13.64 -13.19 3.66
C HIS A 249 12.82 -13.79 4.81
N THR A 250 11.68 -14.39 4.50
CA THR A 250 11.16 -15.47 5.35
C THR A 250 11.44 -16.80 4.66
N ASN A 251 11.83 -17.81 5.45
CA ASN A 251 11.87 -19.18 4.93
C ASN A 251 10.47 -19.51 4.42
N PRO A 252 10.34 -20.12 3.23
CA PRO A 252 9.03 -20.50 2.73
C PRO A 252 8.36 -21.45 3.73
N ASP A 253 7.07 -21.24 3.99
CA ASP A 253 6.31 -22.03 4.98
C ASP A 253 6.29 -23.51 4.58
N SER A 254 6.35 -23.78 3.27
CA SER A 254 6.60 -25.10 2.73
C SER A 254 7.40 -25.04 1.43
N SER A 255 8.22 -26.07 1.18
CA SER A 255 8.99 -26.21 -0.05
C SER A 255 9.12 -27.67 -0.45
N GLN A 256 8.89 -27.98 -1.72
CA GLN A 256 9.18 -29.28 -2.32
C GLN A 256 9.87 -29.10 -3.67
N SER A 257 10.70 -30.06 -4.07
CA SER A 257 11.34 -30.02 -5.39
C SER A 257 11.45 -31.40 -6.03
N GLN A 258 11.32 -31.44 -7.35
CA GLN A 258 11.50 -32.64 -8.18
C GLN A 258 12.35 -32.31 -9.41
N GLU A 259 12.93 -33.33 -10.02
CA GLU A 259 13.76 -33.19 -11.22
C GLU A 259 13.14 -33.86 -12.44
N VAL A 260 13.22 -33.17 -13.57
CA VAL A 260 12.87 -33.67 -14.89
C VAL A 260 14.16 -33.96 -15.65
N PRO A 261 14.37 -35.20 -16.15
CA PRO A 261 15.53 -35.52 -16.97
C PRO A 261 15.63 -34.65 -18.23
N LYS A 262 16.84 -34.46 -18.75
CA LYS A 262 17.07 -33.76 -20.02
C LYS A 262 16.26 -34.39 -21.15
N GLY A 263 15.72 -33.56 -22.05
CA GLY A 263 14.96 -34.03 -23.22
C GLY A 263 13.62 -34.71 -22.90
N ALA A 264 13.10 -34.59 -21.68
CA ALA A 264 11.87 -35.27 -21.27
C ALA A 264 10.71 -34.27 -21.06
N SER A 265 9.49 -34.72 -21.37
CA SER A 265 8.28 -34.05 -20.89
C SER A 265 7.66 -34.90 -19.78
N ARG A 266 7.30 -34.27 -18.66
CA ARG A 266 6.73 -34.93 -17.49
C ARG A 266 5.63 -34.09 -16.85
N THR A 267 4.64 -34.79 -16.32
CA THR A 267 3.71 -34.23 -15.34
C THR A 267 4.22 -34.55 -13.95
N LEU A 268 4.38 -33.51 -13.12
CA LEU A 268 4.81 -33.58 -11.74
C LEU A 268 3.61 -33.27 -10.84
N VAL A 269 3.50 -34.00 -9.73
CA VAL A 269 2.48 -33.75 -8.71
C VAL A 269 3.21 -33.47 -7.40
N PHE A 270 2.86 -32.34 -6.79
CA PHE A 270 3.34 -31.92 -5.47
C PHE A 270 2.16 -31.88 -4.50
N GLU A 271 2.37 -32.39 -3.30
CA GLU A 271 1.40 -32.33 -2.20
C GLU A 271 2.03 -31.50 -1.09
N ILE A 272 1.66 -30.22 -1.04
CA ILE A 272 2.15 -29.25 -0.06
C ILE A 272 1.04 -28.97 0.95
N LYS A 273 1.38 -28.70 2.21
CA LYS A 273 0.38 -28.33 3.21
C LYS A 273 0.19 -26.83 3.25
N ALA A 274 -1.06 -26.38 3.39
CA ALA A 274 -1.37 -25.01 3.71
C ALA A 274 -0.69 -24.59 5.02
N PRO A 275 -0.23 -23.34 5.14
CA PRO A 275 0.25 -22.79 6.40
C PRO A 275 -0.76 -22.97 7.54
N SER A 276 -0.26 -23.11 8.77
CA SER A 276 -1.11 -23.18 9.96
C SER A 276 -1.67 -21.81 10.37
N GLU A 277 -1.02 -20.73 9.94
CA GLU A 277 -1.49 -19.36 10.14
C GLU A 277 -2.50 -18.97 9.04
N PRO A 278 -3.67 -18.42 9.39
CA PRO A 278 -4.58 -17.80 8.44
C PRO A 278 -3.97 -16.60 7.70
N GLY A 279 -4.45 -16.35 6.48
CA GLY A 279 -4.11 -15.16 5.70
C GLY A 279 -3.95 -15.39 4.20
N GLU A 280 -3.42 -14.37 3.54
CA GLU A 280 -3.15 -14.37 2.10
C GLU A 280 -1.71 -14.81 1.81
N TYR A 281 -1.58 -15.81 0.95
CA TYR A 281 -0.35 -16.47 0.56
C TYR A 281 -0.24 -16.58 -0.97
N VAL A 282 0.95 -16.91 -1.43
CA VAL A 282 1.26 -17.20 -2.84
C VAL A 282 1.95 -18.55 -2.92
N ILE A 283 1.43 -19.43 -3.77
CA ILE A 283 2.12 -20.65 -4.20
C ILE A 283 2.98 -20.26 -5.38
N ARG A 284 4.31 -20.28 -5.22
CA ARG A 284 5.27 -20.00 -6.29
C ARG A 284 5.82 -21.31 -6.82
N VAL A 285 5.69 -21.52 -8.11
CA VAL A 285 6.28 -22.65 -8.84
C VAL A 285 7.45 -22.10 -9.66
N ARG A 286 8.64 -22.67 -9.48
CA ARG A 286 9.86 -22.27 -10.19
C ARG A 286 10.53 -23.47 -10.82
N ALA A 287 10.81 -23.41 -12.12
CA ALA A 287 11.63 -24.38 -12.84
C ALA A 287 12.96 -23.75 -13.27
N VAL A 288 14.06 -24.46 -13.06
CA VAL A 288 15.42 -24.00 -13.35
C VAL A 288 16.23 -25.08 -14.03
N GLY A 289 16.91 -24.73 -15.12
CA GLY A 289 17.90 -25.58 -15.78
C GLY A 289 19.12 -25.86 -14.93
N LYS A 290 19.36 -27.12 -14.55
CA LYS A 290 20.54 -27.51 -13.78
C LYS A 290 21.78 -27.59 -14.68
N GLY A 291 22.77 -26.75 -14.38
CA GLY A 291 24.02 -26.71 -15.13
C GLY A 291 23.91 -26.05 -16.50
N ASP A 292 22.81 -25.33 -16.74
CA ASP A 292 22.63 -24.51 -17.93
C ASP A 292 23.43 -23.19 -17.78
N PRO A 293 24.43 -22.91 -18.63
CA PRO A 293 25.18 -21.67 -18.58
C PRO A 293 24.33 -20.43 -18.90
N LYS A 294 23.16 -20.59 -19.54
CA LYS A 294 22.21 -19.50 -19.82
C LYS A 294 21.21 -19.25 -18.68
N GLU A 295 21.27 -20.07 -17.62
CA GLU A 295 20.38 -19.97 -16.45
C GLU A 295 18.90 -19.87 -16.84
N VAL A 296 18.46 -20.69 -17.82
CA VAL A 296 17.06 -20.71 -18.25
C VAL A 296 16.19 -21.12 -17.06
N SER A 297 15.21 -20.28 -16.77
CA SER A 297 14.25 -20.50 -15.70
C SER A 297 12.87 -19.99 -16.10
N ASP A 298 11.86 -20.59 -15.51
CA ASP A 298 10.46 -20.24 -15.68
C ASP A 298 9.78 -20.25 -14.31
N ALA A 299 8.83 -19.36 -14.07
CA ALA A 299 8.15 -19.24 -12.81
C ALA A 299 6.69 -18.85 -13.00
N SER A 300 5.83 -19.35 -12.11
CA SER A 300 4.41 -19.03 -12.10
C SER A 300 3.91 -18.98 -10.66
N GLU A 301 2.88 -18.19 -10.43
CA GLU A 301 2.34 -17.92 -9.10
C GLU A 301 0.82 -18.15 -9.08
N ILE A 302 0.33 -18.64 -7.94
CA ILE A 302 -1.09 -18.85 -7.67
C ILE A 302 -1.42 -18.24 -6.31
N SER A 303 -2.51 -17.48 -6.23
CA SER A 303 -3.01 -16.98 -4.95
C SER A 303 -3.56 -18.12 -4.08
N LEU A 304 -3.21 -18.10 -2.80
CA LEU A 304 -3.69 -19.03 -1.78
C LEU A 304 -4.30 -18.23 -0.63
N ILE A 305 -5.53 -18.57 -0.24
CA ILE A 305 -6.21 -18.01 0.92
C ILE A 305 -6.36 -19.10 1.96
N VAL A 306 -5.70 -18.93 3.10
CA VAL A 306 -5.87 -19.80 4.27
C VAL A 306 -6.91 -19.19 5.18
N ARG A 307 -8.01 -19.92 5.41
CA ARG A 307 -9.16 -19.43 6.16
C ARG A 307 -8.83 -19.17 7.63
N GLY A 308 -9.43 -18.12 8.17
CA GLY A 308 -9.41 -17.83 9.61
C GLY A 308 -9.35 -16.34 9.93
N GLU A 309 -9.05 -16.03 11.18
CA GLU A 309 -8.98 -14.66 11.69
C GLU A 309 -7.53 -14.17 11.70
N VAL A 310 -7.30 -13.05 11.01
CA VAL A 310 -5.98 -12.41 10.93
C VAL A 310 -6.01 -11.14 11.77
N PRO A 311 -5.13 -11.02 12.77
CA PRO A 311 -4.99 -9.77 13.52
C PRO A 311 -4.27 -8.72 12.67
N GLU A 312 -4.85 -7.53 12.58
CA GLU A 312 -4.23 -6.34 11.99
C GLU A 312 -4.15 -5.25 13.07
N GLU A 313 -2.96 -4.66 13.25
CA GLU A 313 -2.81 -3.47 14.09
C GLU A 313 -3.08 -2.22 13.25
N ILE A 314 -3.97 -1.36 13.74
CA ILE A 314 -4.34 -0.11 13.08
C ILE A 314 -4.30 1.04 14.07
N GLU A 315 -3.96 2.23 13.57
CA GLU A 315 -4.00 3.47 14.33
C GLU A 315 -5.01 4.41 13.67
N ILE A 316 -6.02 4.83 14.43
CA ILE A 316 -7.06 5.75 13.93
C ILE A 316 -7.34 6.87 14.93
N PRO A 317 -7.75 8.06 14.47
CA PRO A 317 -8.33 9.06 15.35
C PRO A 317 -9.60 8.51 16.02
N ALA A 318 -9.85 8.88 17.28
CA ALA A 318 -11.01 8.43 18.05
C ALA A 318 -12.34 8.79 17.37
N CYS A 319 -12.40 9.89 16.62
CA CYS A 319 -13.57 10.28 15.84
C CYS A 319 -13.93 9.29 14.72
N ARG A 320 -12.99 8.43 14.28
CA ARG A 320 -13.22 7.43 13.22
C ARG A 320 -13.54 6.03 13.75
N LEU A 321 -13.60 5.85 15.07
CA LEU A 321 -13.85 4.54 15.67
C LEU A 321 -15.25 3.99 15.30
N LYS A 322 -16.27 4.85 15.20
CA LYS A 322 -17.62 4.41 14.80
C LYS A 322 -17.67 3.92 13.35
N GLU A 323 -17.01 4.62 12.43
CA GLU A 323 -16.87 4.17 11.02
C GLU A 323 -16.20 2.79 10.94
N LEU A 324 -15.15 2.57 11.73
CA LEU A 324 -14.45 1.30 11.78
C LEU A 324 -15.32 0.17 12.35
N LEU A 325 -16.16 0.46 13.34
CA LEU A 325 -17.07 -0.52 13.96
C LEU A 325 -18.24 -0.94 13.04
N GLU A 326 -18.46 -0.21 11.94
CA GLU A 326 -19.41 -0.57 10.88
C GLU A 326 -18.78 -1.45 9.79
N SER A 327 -17.49 -1.73 9.86
CA SER A 327 -16.77 -2.59 8.91
C SER A 327 -16.80 -4.08 9.32
N ASP A 328 -16.54 -4.97 8.35
CA ASP A 328 -16.56 -6.44 8.50
C ASP A 328 -15.38 -7.01 9.32
N PHE A 329 -15.30 -6.69 10.62
CA PHE A 329 -14.37 -7.31 11.56
C PHE A 329 -15.07 -8.34 12.43
N SER A 330 -14.41 -9.46 12.75
CA SER A 330 -14.97 -10.46 13.65
C SER A 330 -14.74 -10.15 15.13
N ASP A 331 -13.67 -9.42 15.44
CA ASP A 331 -13.40 -8.89 16.79
C ASP A 331 -12.50 -7.64 16.71
N ILE A 332 -12.50 -6.86 17.78
CA ILE A 332 -11.68 -5.65 17.93
C ILE A 332 -11.19 -5.52 19.38
N GLU A 333 -9.91 -5.23 19.52
CA GLU A 333 -9.24 -5.03 20.80
C GLU A 333 -8.65 -3.62 20.81
N LEU A 334 -9.02 -2.82 21.81
CA LEU A 334 -8.40 -1.50 22.03
C LEU A 334 -7.12 -1.71 22.82
N VAL A 335 -5.99 -1.38 22.18
CA VAL A 335 -4.64 -1.61 22.71
C VAL A 335 -4.13 -0.36 23.44
N GLU A 336 -4.34 0.82 22.86
CA GLU A 336 -3.83 2.08 23.43
C GLU A 336 -4.71 3.28 23.06
N VAL A 337 -4.76 4.28 23.94
CA VAL A 337 -5.38 5.58 23.70
C VAL A 337 -4.38 6.68 24.04
N THR A 338 -4.02 7.49 23.03
CA THR A 338 -3.18 8.67 23.20
C THR A 338 -3.99 9.94 23.06
N VAL A 339 -4.12 10.71 24.14
CA VAL A 339 -4.84 11.99 24.16
C VAL A 339 -3.85 13.16 24.14
N ASP A 340 -4.00 14.08 23.18
CA ASP A 340 -3.15 15.27 23.05
C ASP A 340 -3.96 16.56 23.27
N LYS A 341 -3.67 17.32 24.33
CA LYS A 341 -4.23 18.66 24.63
C LYS A 341 -3.25 19.54 25.41
N SER A 342 -3.11 20.83 25.06
CA SER A 342 -2.06 21.76 25.54
C SER A 342 -2.45 22.99 26.39
N ILE A 343 -1.49 23.59 27.18
CA ILE A 343 -1.42 24.85 28.06
C ILE A 343 -0.90 24.73 29.63
N GLU A 344 -0.80 25.78 30.51
CA GLU A 344 0.14 26.03 31.66
C GLU A 344 -0.11 25.46 33.11
N LEU A 345 0.92 25.59 33.99
CA LEU A 345 1.34 24.63 35.06
C LEU A 345 1.22 25.06 36.55
N ASP A 346 0.89 26.32 36.89
CA ASP A 346 1.16 26.85 38.24
C ASP A 346 0.10 26.52 39.33
N GLY A 347 -1.13 26.16 38.95
CA GLY A 347 -2.21 25.85 39.91
C GLY A 347 -2.11 24.47 40.61
N ILE A 348 -1.41 23.52 40.00
CA ILE A 348 -1.41 22.10 40.42
C ILE A 348 -0.48 21.87 41.64
N ILE A 349 0.65 22.59 41.72
CA ILE A 349 1.64 22.44 42.80
C ILE A 349 1.07 22.93 44.14
N GLN A 350 0.30 24.02 44.14
CA GLN A 350 -0.31 24.55 45.36
C GLN A 350 -1.43 23.65 45.88
N PHE A 351 -2.18 22.97 45.01
CA PHE A 351 -3.30 22.11 45.40
C PHE A 351 -2.86 20.75 45.94
N ILE A 352 -1.86 20.10 45.33
CA ILE A 352 -1.30 18.81 45.82
C ILE A 352 -0.66 18.97 47.20
N SER A 353 -0.08 20.14 47.47
CA SER A 353 0.49 20.47 48.79
C SER A 353 -0.58 20.74 49.85
N ALA A 354 -1.78 21.16 49.45
CA ALA A 354 -2.84 21.65 50.33
C ALA A 354 -3.88 20.60 50.74
N ARG A 355 -3.98 19.48 50.03
CA ARG A 355 -4.86 18.36 50.43
C ARG A 355 -4.05 17.09 50.58
N GLU A 356 -3.94 16.61 51.82
CA GLU A 356 -3.64 15.21 52.13
C GLU A 356 -4.73 14.30 51.50
N ILE A 357 -4.66 14.04 50.20
CA ILE A 357 -5.46 13.00 49.55
C ILE A 357 -4.75 11.67 49.81
N ALA A 358 -4.81 11.27 51.07
CA ALA A 358 -4.70 9.88 51.45
C ALA A 358 -5.97 9.18 50.99
N THR A 359 -5.85 8.25 50.05
CA THR A 359 -6.33 6.85 50.14
C THR A 359 -6.49 6.23 48.75
N LYS A 360 -5.37 5.73 48.20
CA LYS A 360 -5.29 4.45 47.45
C LYS A 360 -3.94 4.22 46.75
N PHE A 361 -3.10 5.24 46.64
CA PHE A 361 -1.74 5.10 46.15
C PHE A 361 -0.76 5.53 47.24
N SER A 362 0.27 4.71 47.46
CA SER A 362 1.35 5.05 48.37
C SER A 362 2.15 6.23 47.81
N LYS A 363 2.77 7.03 48.70
CA LYS A 363 3.66 8.15 48.33
C LYS A 363 4.77 7.72 47.35
N ALA A 364 5.16 6.45 47.37
CA ALA A 364 6.14 5.86 46.47
C ALA A 364 5.58 5.61 45.04
N GLU A 365 4.32 5.20 44.91
CA GLU A 365 3.64 5.02 43.60
C GLU A 365 3.40 6.37 42.92
N LEU A 366 2.97 7.37 43.69
CA LEU A 366 2.83 8.76 43.23
C LEU A 366 4.17 9.32 42.72
N ASN A 367 5.27 9.08 43.46
CA ASN A 367 6.61 9.49 43.02
C ASN A 367 7.07 8.71 41.77
N LYS A 368 6.74 7.42 41.62
CA LYS A 368 7.05 6.64 40.41
C LYS A 368 6.30 7.18 39.18
N MET A 369 5.05 7.60 39.33
CA MET A 369 4.27 8.20 38.24
C MET A 369 4.83 9.56 37.79
N LEU A 370 5.40 10.33 38.71
CA LEU A 370 5.98 11.65 38.44
C LEU A 370 7.42 11.62 37.87
N LEU A 371 8.13 10.48 37.97
CA LEU A 371 9.57 10.38 37.69
C LEU A 371 9.94 9.71 36.34
N LYS A 372 9.24 10.05 35.25
CA LYS A 372 9.83 9.95 33.90
C LYS A 372 9.87 11.32 33.22
N ARG A 373 10.62 12.23 33.84
CA ARG A 373 11.14 13.44 33.19
C ARG A 373 12.27 13.05 32.21
N ARG A 374 12.01 13.08 30.90
CA ARG A 374 13.03 13.53 29.95
C ARG A 374 12.78 15.01 29.74
N VAL A 375 13.55 15.84 30.43
CA VAL A 375 13.62 17.27 30.16
C VAL A 375 14.53 17.42 28.95
N SER A 376 13.95 17.74 27.80
CA SER A 376 14.62 18.51 26.76
C SER A 376 13.66 19.63 26.37
N ASP A 377 13.96 20.83 26.86
CA ASP A 377 13.60 22.17 26.37
C ASP A 377 12.16 22.55 25.97
N GLU A 378 11.11 21.85 26.42
CA GLU A 378 9.74 22.39 26.35
C GLU A 378 8.95 22.23 27.66
N LYS A 379 8.19 23.27 28.02
CA LYS A 379 7.34 23.40 29.21
C LYS A 379 6.13 22.44 29.17
N VAL A 380 6.36 21.13 29.17
CA VAL A 380 5.30 20.11 29.10
C VAL A 380 5.35 19.20 30.33
N ALA A 381 4.24 19.13 31.07
CA ALA A 381 4.02 18.09 32.08
C ALA A 381 3.29 16.90 31.45
N ILE A 382 3.98 15.78 31.32
CA ILE A 382 3.38 14.53 30.82
C ILE A 382 2.87 13.72 32.01
N LEU A 383 1.55 13.63 32.16
CA LEU A 383 0.92 12.71 33.11
C LEU A 383 0.71 11.36 32.39
N ARG A 384 1.63 10.41 32.59
CA ARG A 384 1.46 9.04 32.10
C ARG A 384 0.67 8.23 33.13
N LEU A 385 -0.49 7.73 32.71
CA LEU A 385 -1.31 6.85 33.52
C LEU A 385 -1.34 5.48 32.85
N SER A 386 -0.37 4.63 33.22
CA SER A 386 -0.25 3.25 32.74
C SER A 386 -0.78 2.31 33.81
N GLY A 387 -1.73 1.45 33.47
CA GLY A 387 -2.25 0.42 34.38
C GLY A 387 -3.13 -0.59 33.66
N GLU A 388 -3.12 -1.84 34.10
CA GLU A 388 -4.07 -2.86 33.64
C GLU A 388 -5.45 -2.54 34.23
N PHE A 389 -6.42 -2.22 33.37
CA PHE A 389 -7.80 -1.96 33.80
C PHE A 389 -8.67 -3.17 33.47
N PRO A 390 -9.27 -3.84 34.47
CA PRO A 390 -10.06 -5.04 34.24
C PRO A 390 -11.42 -4.76 33.56
N ASP A 391 -11.89 -3.51 33.56
CA ASP A 391 -13.16 -3.12 32.96
C ASP A 391 -13.24 -1.59 32.68
N LEU A 392 -14.20 -1.21 31.84
CA LEU A 392 -14.52 0.19 31.49
C LEU A 392 -14.88 1.05 32.72
N ASP A 393 -15.47 0.47 33.76
CA ASP A 393 -15.82 1.20 34.99
C ASP A 393 -14.57 1.54 35.82
N SER A 394 -13.50 0.76 35.69
CA SER A 394 -12.21 0.99 36.33
C SER A 394 -11.44 2.09 35.62
N VAL A 395 -11.51 2.12 34.28
CA VAL A 395 -11.06 3.26 33.47
C VAL A 395 -11.86 4.51 33.87
N ARG A 396 -13.20 4.46 33.83
CA ARG A 396 -14.06 5.60 34.20
C ARG A 396 -13.79 6.13 35.62
N ARG A 397 -13.54 5.26 36.60
CA ARG A 397 -13.21 5.64 37.98
C ARG A 397 -11.83 6.28 38.11
N ALA A 398 -10.84 5.83 37.32
CA ALA A 398 -9.51 6.45 37.28
C ALA A 398 -9.56 7.85 36.62
N PHE A 399 -10.40 8.02 35.60
CA PHE A 399 -10.53 9.29 34.87
C PHE A 399 -11.48 10.29 35.54
N GLY A 400 -12.53 9.82 36.22
CA GLY A 400 -13.59 10.67 36.78
C GLY A 400 -13.09 11.82 37.67
N PRO A 401 -12.12 11.59 38.58
CA PRO A 401 -11.52 12.67 39.37
C PRO A 401 -10.66 13.64 38.55
N LEU A 402 -9.92 13.15 37.55
CA LEU A 402 -9.06 13.98 36.68
C LEU A 402 -9.89 14.86 35.74
N LEU A 403 -11.01 14.34 35.22
CA LEU A 403 -11.92 15.06 34.31
C LEU A 403 -12.78 16.10 35.03
N LYS A 404 -13.16 15.87 36.31
CA LYS A 404 -13.85 16.88 37.14
C LYS A 404 -12.97 18.07 37.51
N TRP A 405 -11.66 17.98 37.32
CA TRP A 405 -10.71 19.07 37.56
C TRP A 405 -10.41 19.88 36.29
N GLY A 406 -10.88 19.43 35.11
CA GLY A 406 -10.54 19.99 33.81
C GLY A 406 -11.21 21.33 33.43
N GLU A 407 -12.07 21.93 34.26
CA GLU A 407 -12.63 23.26 33.98
C GLU A 407 -11.64 24.42 34.22
N GLN A 408 -10.45 24.14 34.78
CA GLN A 408 -9.38 25.14 35.02
C GLN A 408 -7.98 24.59 34.71
N ILE A 409 -7.85 23.76 33.67
CA ILE A 409 -6.58 23.15 33.29
C ILE A 409 -6.30 23.40 31.82
N GLU A 410 -5.03 23.61 31.53
CA GLU A 410 -4.56 24.10 30.27
C GLU A 410 -3.87 22.95 29.45
N GLU A 411 -2.71 22.32 29.77
CA GLU A 411 -2.14 21.10 29.06
C GLU A 411 -2.25 19.86 29.95
N ILE A 412 -2.81 18.79 29.42
CA ILE A 412 -2.56 17.44 29.93
C ILE A 412 -2.35 16.52 28.72
N LYS A 413 -1.11 16.06 28.52
CA LYS A 413 -0.86 14.88 27.67
C LYS A 413 -1.10 13.63 28.49
N LEU A 414 -2.30 13.07 28.34
CA LEU A 414 -2.74 11.84 28.99
C LEU A 414 -2.55 10.68 28.01
N SER A 415 -1.48 9.92 28.19
CA SER A 415 -1.30 8.64 27.49
C SER A 415 -1.82 7.55 28.42
N ILE A 416 -2.86 6.85 27.97
CA ILE A 416 -3.49 5.75 28.70
C ILE A 416 -3.33 4.49 27.89
N GLU A 417 -2.50 3.60 28.41
CA GLU A 417 -2.41 2.24 27.93
C GLU A 417 -3.55 1.46 28.57
N ILE A 418 -4.57 1.13 27.79
CA ILE A 418 -5.66 0.25 28.22
C ILE A 418 -5.36 -1.13 27.67
N SER A 419 -4.66 -1.94 28.44
CA SER A 419 -4.48 -3.34 28.10
C SER A 419 -5.76 -4.11 28.42
N ASN A 420 -6.30 -4.82 27.42
CA ASN A 420 -7.34 -5.86 27.52
C ASN A 420 -8.83 -5.43 27.47
N LEU A 421 -9.21 -4.33 26.79
CA LEU A 421 -10.63 -4.19 26.38
C LEU A 421 -10.89 -5.01 25.11
N ARG A 422 -11.57 -6.15 25.28
CA ARG A 422 -11.93 -7.09 24.21
C ARG A 422 -13.43 -7.11 23.96
N GLY A 423 -13.81 -7.25 22.70
CA GLY A 423 -15.20 -7.40 22.28
C GLY A 423 -15.79 -6.12 21.68
N LEU A 424 -16.45 -6.29 20.53
CA LEU A 424 -17.11 -5.24 19.75
C LEU A 424 -18.00 -4.31 20.59
N ASP A 425 -18.73 -4.87 21.57
CA ASP A 425 -19.65 -4.11 22.42
C ASP A 425 -18.93 -3.20 23.43
N ASP A 426 -17.77 -3.61 23.93
CA ASP A 426 -17.00 -2.82 24.89
C ASP A 426 -16.23 -1.71 24.18
N VAL A 427 -15.74 -1.97 22.96
CA VAL A 427 -15.14 -0.93 22.10
C VAL A 427 -16.20 0.10 21.64
N LYS A 428 -17.43 -0.33 21.35
CA LYS A 428 -18.58 0.58 21.07
C LYS A 428 -18.87 1.51 22.26
N LYS A 429 -18.93 0.97 23.49
CA LYS A 429 -19.13 1.79 24.69
C LYS A 429 -17.99 2.77 24.94
N ALA A 430 -16.75 2.37 24.65
CA ALA A 430 -15.59 3.27 24.72
C ALA A 430 -15.70 4.42 23.70
N ALA A 431 -16.14 4.12 22.47
CA ALA A 431 -16.38 5.13 21.44
C ALA A 431 -17.39 6.20 21.89
N ASP A 432 -18.49 5.79 22.52
CA ASP A 432 -19.51 6.71 23.06
C ASP A 432 -18.97 7.58 24.19
N ILE A 433 -18.04 7.08 25.00
CA ILE A 433 -17.36 7.87 26.04
C ILE A 433 -16.45 8.91 25.38
N PHE A 434 -15.62 8.53 24.39
CA PHE A 434 -14.72 9.47 23.72
C PHE A 434 -15.47 10.61 23.02
N GLU A 435 -16.62 10.32 22.42
CA GLU A 435 -17.48 11.33 21.79
C GLU A 435 -18.10 12.29 22.81
N ARG A 436 -18.63 11.76 23.93
CA ARG A 436 -19.25 12.58 24.99
C ARG A 436 -18.29 13.55 25.66
N TYR A 437 -17.00 13.21 25.75
CA TYR A 437 -15.98 14.01 26.43
C TYR A 437 -15.08 14.82 25.48
N ASP A 438 -15.46 14.94 24.20
CA ASP A 438 -14.75 15.71 23.17
C ASP A 438 -13.25 15.36 23.05
N VAL A 439 -12.97 14.05 23.04
CA VAL A 439 -11.63 13.45 22.97
C VAL A 439 -11.28 13.10 21.50
N LYS A 440 -11.93 13.77 20.54
CA LYS A 440 -11.99 13.43 19.10
C LYS A 440 -10.63 13.34 18.40
N THR A 441 -9.64 14.12 18.86
CA THR A 441 -8.29 14.21 18.28
C THR A 441 -7.32 13.13 18.80
N SER A 442 -7.78 12.26 19.70
CA SER A 442 -6.92 11.23 20.30
C SER A 442 -6.64 10.11 19.32
N ILE A 443 -5.44 9.56 19.35
CA ILE A 443 -5.03 8.43 18.52
C ILE A 443 -5.34 7.14 19.28
N LEU A 444 -6.13 6.27 18.66
CA LEU A 444 -6.45 4.94 19.14
C LEU A 444 -5.56 3.94 18.42
N LYS A 445 -4.85 3.10 19.17
CA LYS A 445 -4.21 1.90 18.64
C LYS A 445 -5.14 0.71 18.88
N LEU A 446 -5.56 0.07 17.80
CA LEU A 446 -6.50 -1.05 17.82
C LEU A 446 -5.85 -2.27 17.20
N LYS A 447 -6.24 -3.44 17.67
CA LYS A 447 -5.98 -4.72 17.03
C LYS A 447 -7.31 -5.27 16.55
N VAL A 448 -7.52 -5.23 15.24
CA VAL A 448 -8.75 -5.73 14.60
C VAL A 448 -8.51 -7.14 14.09
N TYR A 449 -9.52 -8.01 14.20
CA TYR A 449 -9.46 -9.37 13.69
C TYR A 449 -10.33 -9.42 12.43
N ARG A 450 -9.68 -9.57 11.28
CA ARG A 450 -10.35 -9.69 9.98
C ARG A 450 -10.51 -11.17 9.64
N ARG A 451 -11.71 -11.56 9.22
CA ARG A 451 -11.90 -12.88 8.59
C ARG A 451 -11.38 -12.86 7.17
N VAL A 452 -10.54 -13.84 6.85
CA VAL A 452 -10.04 -14.07 5.50
C VAL A 452 -10.61 -15.41 5.01
N GLY A 453 -11.32 -15.40 3.88
CA GLY A 453 -12.04 -16.56 3.34
C GLY A 453 -13.38 -16.87 4.04
N GLY A 454 -14.25 -17.62 3.36
CA GLY A 454 -15.60 -17.97 3.81
C GLY A 454 -16.73 -17.00 3.39
N PRO A 455 -18.00 -17.40 3.55
CA PRO A 455 -19.14 -16.53 3.24
C PRO A 455 -19.15 -15.30 4.17
N GLN A 456 -19.30 -14.10 3.58
CA GLN A 456 -19.56 -12.88 4.34
C GLN A 456 -20.87 -13.04 5.13
N PRO A 457 -20.93 -12.57 6.39
CA PRO A 457 -22.13 -12.65 7.22
C PRO A 457 -23.32 -11.85 6.68
#